data_AF-A0A0N7H9N7-F1
#
_entry.id   AF-A0A0N7H9N7-F1
#
_cell.length_a   1.000
_cell.length_b   1.000
_cell.length_c   1.000
_cell.angle_alpha   90.00
_cell.angle_beta   90.00
_cell.angle_gamma   90.00
#
_symmetry.space_group_name_H-M   'P 1'
#
loop_
_entity.id
_entity.type
_entity.pdbx_description
1 polymer ?
#
loop_
_entity_poly.entity_id
_entity_poly.type
_entity_poly.pdbx_seq_one_letter_code
_entity_poly.pdbx_strand_id
1 'polypeptide(L)'
;MVVAYLLMLSVLSDTDMASKFENGVAPPGTDVMGNRIAAVGGIIAGGCAWVAVAAGRMVLPIVLVLIASAPFALLSLVALQLAF
;
A
#
# COMPACT_ATOMS: atom_id res chain seq x y z
N MET A 1 6.97 6.91 4.34
CA MET A 1 6.02 5.93 4.92
C MET A 1 4.57 6.40 4.85
N VAL A 2 4.22 7.59 5.34
CA VAL A 2 2.82 8.09 5.28
C VAL A 2 2.21 7.99 3.87
N VAL A 3 2.93 8.45 2.83
CA VAL A 3 2.46 8.34 1.44
C VAL A 3 2.19 6.91 1.01
N ALA A 4 3.07 5.97 1.40
CA ALA A 4 2.89 4.56 1.11
C ALA A 4 1.59 4.03 1.74
N TYR A 5 1.31 4.41 2.98
CA TYR A 5 0.06 4.06 3.66
C TYR A 5 -1.17 4.65 3.00
N LEU A 6 -1.12 5.93 2.61
CA LEU A 6 -2.26 6.58 1.94
C LEU A 6 -2.61 5.88 0.63
N LEU A 7 -1.59 5.45 -0.13
CA LEU A 7 -1.79 4.70 -1.38
C LEU A 7 -2.36 3.30 -1.16
N MET A 8 -1.98 2.62 -0.06
CA MET A 8 -2.61 1.34 0.28
C MET A 8 -4.05 1.55 0.75
N LEU A 9 -4.28 2.52 1.62
CA LEU A 9 -5.60 2.82 2.14
C LEU A 9 -6.57 3.27 1.06
N SER A 10 -6.12 3.96 0.00
CA SER A 10 -7.01 4.30 -1.12
C SER A 10 -7.56 3.06 -1.82
N VAL A 11 -6.76 2.00 -1.97
CA VAL A 11 -7.21 0.71 -2.53
C VAL A 11 -8.18 0.02 -1.57
N LEU A 12 -7.86 -0.02 -0.27
CA LEU A 12 -8.71 -0.66 0.73
C LEU A 12 -10.02 0.09 1.00
N SER A 13 -10.05 1.41 0.79
CA SER A 13 -11.25 2.24 0.97
C SER A 13 -12.22 2.18 -0.20
N ASP A 14 -11.81 1.58 -1.32
CA ASP A 14 -12.66 1.42 -2.48
C ASP A 14 -13.73 0.34 -2.21
N THR A 15 -14.99 0.77 -2.13
CA THR A 15 -16.14 -0.11 -1.88
C THR A 15 -16.32 -1.16 -2.97
N ASP A 16 -15.91 -0.85 -4.20
CA ASP A 16 -15.97 -1.80 -5.31
C ASP A 16 -14.94 -2.92 -5.15
N MET A 17 -13.79 -2.62 -4.55
CA MET A 17 -12.78 -3.63 -4.21
C MET A 17 -13.24 -4.52 -3.05
N ALA A 18 -14.00 -3.96 -2.10
CA ALA A 18 -14.66 -4.78 -1.09
C ALA A 18 -15.68 -5.75 -1.72
N SER A 19 -16.48 -5.27 -2.68
CA SER A 19 -17.37 -6.15 -3.45
C SER A 19 -16.60 -7.20 -4.26
N LYS A 20 -15.43 -6.86 -4.84
CA LYS A 20 -14.55 -7.84 -5.50
C LYS A 20 -14.07 -8.91 -4.53
N PHE A 21 -13.76 -8.56 -3.28
CA PHE A 21 -13.34 -9.52 -2.27
C PHE A 21 -14.44 -10.53 -1.94
N GLU A 22 -15.68 -10.06 -1.82
CA GLU A 22 -16.84 -10.89 -1.49
C GLU A 22 -17.32 -11.74 -2.68
N ASN A 23 -17.35 -11.15 -3.87
CA ASN A 23 -17.97 -11.74 -5.07
C ASN A 23 -16.96 -12.31 -6.07
N GLY A 24 -15.66 -12.12 -5.84
CA GLY A 24 -14.57 -12.58 -6.69
C GLY A 24 -14.33 -11.77 -7.97
N VAL A 25 -15.21 -10.82 -8.31
CA VAL A 25 -15.13 -10.01 -9.54
C VAL A 25 -15.40 -8.54 -9.22
N ALA A 26 -14.58 -7.65 -9.81
CA ALA A 26 -14.79 -6.22 -9.69
C ALA A 26 -16.09 -5.80 -10.42
N PRO A 27 -16.93 -4.95 -9.80
CA PRO A 27 -18.08 -4.38 -10.47
C PRO A 27 -17.73 -3.67 -11.80
N PRO A 28 -18.67 -3.59 -12.74
CA PRO A 28 -18.47 -2.81 -13.95
C PRO A 28 -18.28 -1.33 -13.61
N GLY A 29 -17.24 -0.69 -14.18
CA GLY A 29 -16.95 0.73 -13.97
C GLY A 29 -15.92 1.02 -12.87
N THR A 30 -15.50 0.00 -12.11
CA THR A 30 -14.43 0.13 -11.10
C THR A 30 -13.10 0.53 -11.75
N ASP A 31 -12.39 1.50 -11.15
CA ASP A 31 -11.06 1.92 -11.60
C ASP A 31 -9.97 0.93 -11.14
N VAL A 32 -9.98 -0.26 -11.74
CA VAL A 32 -9.01 -1.31 -11.46
C VAL A 32 -7.58 -0.85 -11.76
N MET A 33 -7.39 -0.03 -12.80
CA MET A 33 -6.06 0.45 -13.19
C MET A 33 -5.52 1.45 -12.16
N GLY A 34 -6.35 2.40 -11.71
CA GLY A 34 -5.99 3.33 -10.64
C GLY A 34 -5.59 2.60 -9.36
N ASN A 35 -6.36 1.58 -8.96
CA ASN A 35 -6.05 0.79 -7.77
C ASN A 35 -4.76 -0.03 -7.91
N ARG A 36 -4.45 -0.56 -9.10
CA ARG A 36 -3.16 -1.21 -9.39
C ARG A 36 -1.99 -0.23 -9.29
N ILE A 37 -2.15 0.97 -9.86
CA ILE A 37 -1.13 2.02 -9.79
C ILE A 37 -0.90 2.44 -8.33
N ALA A 38 -1.96 2.60 -7.54
CA ALA A 38 -1.87 2.93 -6.13
C ALA A 38 -1.16 1.83 -5.33
N ALA A 39 -1.53 0.56 -5.52
CA ALA A 39 -0.88 -0.58 -4.86
C ALA A 39 0.62 -0.65 -5.17
N VAL A 40 1.00 -0.61 -6.45
CA VAL A 40 2.42 -0.65 -6.86
C VAL A 40 3.17 0.60 -6.40
N GLY A 41 2.55 1.78 -6.55
CA GLY A 41 3.11 3.05 -6.11
C GLY A 41 3.36 3.10 -4.61
N GLY A 42 2.48 2.50 -3.80
CA GLY A 42 2.66 2.39 -2.36
C GLY A 42 3.89 1.57 -1.98
N ILE A 43 4.15 0.44 -2.68
CA ILE A 43 5.36 -0.38 -2.46
C ILE A 43 6.61 0.43 -2.78
N ILE A 44 6.61 1.12 -3.92
CA ILE A 44 7.73 1.98 -4.34
C ILE A 44 7.98 3.08 -3.31
N ALA A 45 6.93 3.77 -2.86
CA ALA A 45 7.03 4.81 -1.84
C ALA A 45 7.55 4.28 -0.48
N GLY A 46 7.18 3.04 -0.13
CA GLY A 46 7.73 2.33 1.03
C GLY A 46 9.24 2.07 0.88
N GLY A 47 9.67 1.58 -0.28
CA GLY A 47 11.08 1.41 -0.61
C GLY A 47 11.87 2.71 -0.55
N CYS A 48 11.34 3.80 -1.11
CA CYS A 48 11.97 5.12 -1.04
C CYS A 48 12.13 5.62 0.41
N ALA A 49 11.16 5.35 1.28
CA ALA A 49 11.26 5.72 2.69
C ALA A 49 12.39 4.98 3.41
N TRP A 50 12.61 3.70 3.06
CA TRP A 50 13.76 2.94 3.53
C TRP A 50 15.09 3.52 3.06
N VAL A 51 15.20 3.86 1.77
CA VAL A 51 16.41 4.49 1.20
C VAL A 51 16.72 5.81 1.92
N ALA A 52 15.71 6.66 2.11
CA ALA A 52 15.88 7.96 2.77
C ALA A 52 16.40 7.81 4.21
N VAL A 53 15.87 6.85 4.95
CA VAL A 53 16.24 6.66 6.36
C VAL A 53 17.59 5.94 6.52
N ALA A 54 17.92 4.99 5.63
CA ALA A 54 19.25 4.38 5.57
C ALA A 54 20.34 5.42 5.22
N ALA A 55 20.05 6.33 4.28
CA ALA A 55 20.96 7.42 3.92
C ALA A 55 21.18 8.41 5.07
N GLY A 56 20.14 8.69 5.86
CA GLY A 56 20.21 9.60 7.01
C GLY A 56 21.00 9.07 8.21
N ARG A 57 21.26 7.74 8.30
CA ARG A 57 22.05 7.08 9.36
C ARG A 57 21.60 7.35 10.80
N MET A 58 20.38 7.86 11.01
CA MET A 58 19.82 8.11 12.34
C MET A 58 19.08 6.88 12.84
N VAL A 59 19.46 6.37 14.02
CA VAL A 59 18.89 5.15 14.60
C VAL A 59 17.38 5.27 14.84
N LEU A 60 16.92 6.39 15.40
CA LEU A 60 15.51 6.57 15.75
C LEU A 60 14.58 6.50 14.51
N PRO A 61 14.81 7.24 13.41
CA PRO A 61 14.04 7.07 12.17
C PRO A 61 14.08 5.66 11.58
N ILE A 62 15.22 4.95 11.66
CA ILE A 62 15.35 3.56 11.18
C ILE A 62 14.39 2.65 11.96
N VAL A 63 14.40 2.75 13.28
CA VAL A 63 13.51 1.96 14.14
C VAL A 63 12.04 2.28 13.87
N LEU A 64 11.69 3.56 13.68
CA LEU A 64 10.32 3.96 13.34
C LEU A 64 9.86 3.39 11.99
N VAL A 65 10.73 3.40 10.98
CA VAL A 65 10.44 2.80 9.67
C VAL A 65 10.32 1.28 9.75
N LEU A 66 11.14 0.61 10.56
CA LEU A 66 11.01 -0.82 10.84
C LEU A 66 9.65 -1.15 11.44
N ILE A 67 9.26 -0.45 12.50
CA ILE A 67 7.96 -0.65 13.16
C ILE A 67 6.81 -0.41 12.19
N ALA A 68 6.88 0.66 11.39
CA ALA A 68 5.86 0.97 10.38
C ALA A 68 5.84 -0.04 9.22
N SER A 69 6.93 -0.75 8.95
CA SER A 69 6.99 -1.70 7.82
C SER A 69 6.14 -2.94 8.07
N ALA A 70 6.00 -3.40 9.32
CA ALA A 70 5.23 -4.60 9.63
C ALA A 70 3.73 -4.46 9.31
N PRO A 71 2.99 -3.45 9.82
CA PRO A 71 1.60 -3.26 9.44
C PRO A 71 1.46 -2.86 7.96
N PHE A 72 2.42 -2.13 7.41
CA PHE A 72 2.42 -1.78 5.99
C PHE A 72 2.50 -3.02 5.09
N ALA A 73 3.37 -3.98 5.41
CA ALA A 73 3.51 -5.21 4.66
C ALA A 73 2.19 -5.99 4.61
N LEU A 74 1.52 -6.14 5.75
CA LEU A 74 0.21 -6.79 5.82
C LEU A 74 -0.84 -6.09 4.94
N LEU A 75 -0.94 -4.76 5.05
CA LEU A 75 -1.87 -3.98 4.22
C LEU A 75 -1.53 -4.08 2.73
N SER A 76 -0.23 -4.08 2.39
CA SER A 76 0.21 -4.15 1.01
C SER A 76 -0.13 -5.47 0.33
N LEU A 77 -0.08 -6.59 1.06
CA LEU A 77 -0.48 -7.90 0.55
C LEU A 77 -1.98 -7.94 0.22
N VAL A 78 -2.81 -7.42 1.13
CA VAL A 78 -4.27 -7.33 0.92
C VAL A 78 -4.58 -6.41 -0.27
N ALA A 79 -3.97 -5.23 -0.32
CA ALA A 79 -4.17 -4.28 -1.42
C ALA A 79 -3.73 -4.87 -2.78
N LEU A 80 -2.61 -5.60 -2.82
CA LEU A 80 -2.16 -6.32 -4.02
C LEU A 80 -3.17 -7.38 -4.45
N GLN A 81 -3.68 -8.18 -3.51
CA GLN A 81 -4.68 -9.21 -3.80
C GLN A 81 -5.98 -8.60 -4.32
N LEU A 82 -6.38 -7.43 -3.83
CA LEU A 82 -7.57 -6.74 -4.33
C LEU A 82 -7.33 -6.09 -5.70
N ALA A 83 -6.14 -5.55 -5.93
CA ALA A 83 -5.82 -4.85 -7.18
C ALA A 83 -5.61 -5.81 -8.37
N PHE A 84 -5.16 -7.05 -8.14
CA PHE A 84 -4.87 -8.04 -9.18
C PHE A 84 -5.89 -9.18 -9.21
#